data_AF-T0ZU11-F1
#
_entry.id   AF-T0ZU11-F1
#
_cell.length_a   1.000
_cell.length_b   1.000
_cell.length_c   1.000
_cell.angle_alpha   90.00
_cell.angle_beta   90.00
_cell.angle_gamma   90.00
#
_symmetry.space_group_name_H-M   'P 1'
#
loop_
_entity.id
_entity.type
_entity.pdbx_description
1 polymer ?
#
loop_
_entity_poly.entity_id
_entity_poly.type
_entity_poly.pdbx_seq_one_letter_code
_entity_poly.pdbx_strand_id
1 'polypeptide(L)'
;MGMLSDYHEAYRVYYIPTHRFQVAALKTGRYELVMLKRFMLKCAEQLLDREKSRVIVTGESIGQVASQTQNNLFSEEQEISASLIRPLACFDKSEIIEIAKKIGTFDESVKPYRDVCSISAKHPVINSNPKTVLRIEKEIKLDSLAAAAVKSAEIADGSIP
;
A
#
# COMPACT_ATOMS: atom_id res chain seq x y z
N MET A 1 -14.15 6.09 20.20
CA MET A 1 -12.78 5.70 20.55
C MET A 1 -12.20 5.06 19.30
N GLY A 2 -11.07 5.55 18.77
CA GLY A 2 -10.50 5.00 17.54
C GLY A 2 -9.83 3.67 17.86
N MET A 3 -10.08 2.60 17.10
CA MET A 3 -9.51 1.28 17.39
C MET A 3 -7.97 1.24 17.51
N LEU A 4 -7.27 2.25 16.98
CA LEU A 4 -5.81 2.40 17.08
C LEU A 4 -5.35 2.94 18.43
N SER A 5 -6.20 3.69 19.16
CA SER A 5 -5.85 4.25 20.47
C SER A 5 -5.66 3.17 21.54
N ASP A 6 -6.17 1.96 21.31
CA ASP A 6 -6.04 0.84 22.25
C ASP A 6 -4.64 0.22 22.23
N TYR A 7 -3.83 0.50 21.19
CA TYR A 7 -2.50 -0.10 20.99
C TYR A 7 -1.37 0.93 20.95
N HIS A 8 -1.67 2.22 20.73
CA HIS A 8 -0.68 3.28 20.64
C HIS A 8 -1.16 4.55 21.33
N GLU A 9 -0.28 5.17 22.12
CA GLU A 9 -0.54 6.43 22.83
C GLU A 9 -0.82 7.59 21.87
N ALA A 10 -0.13 7.61 20.72
CA ALA A 10 -0.33 8.57 19.66
C ALA A 10 -0.10 7.92 18.30
N TYR A 11 -0.87 8.36 17.31
CA TYR A 11 -0.75 7.94 15.93
C TYR A 11 -1.01 9.12 14.99
N ARG A 12 -0.40 9.07 13.80
CA ARG A 12 -0.63 10.04 12.74
C ARG A 12 -1.16 9.35 11.50
N VAL A 13 -2.24 9.88 10.95
CA VAL A 13 -2.86 9.40 9.72
C VAL A 13 -2.57 10.39 8.60
N TYR A 14 -2.02 9.86 7.50
CA TYR A 14 -1.76 10.61 6.26
C TYR A 14 -2.80 10.23 5.20
N TYR A 15 -3.70 11.15 4.87
CA TYR A 15 -4.66 10.99 3.78
C TYR A 15 -4.03 11.47 2.47
N ILE A 16 -3.51 10.52 1.69
CA ILE A 16 -2.77 10.81 0.45
C ILE A 16 -3.73 10.74 -0.76
N PRO A 17 -3.93 11.85 -1.49
CA PRO A 17 -4.82 11.84 -2.64
C PRO A 17 -4.22 11.07 -3.83
N THR A 18 -4.95 10.10 -4.36
CA THR A 18 -4.50 9.20 -5.43
C THR A 18 -4.96 9.61 -6.84
N HIS A 19 -5.84 10.60 -6.98
CA HIS A 19 -6.49 10.95 -8.25
C HIS A 19 -5.50 11.21 -9.41
N ARG A 20 -4.39 11.91 -9.17
CA ARG A 20 -3.36 12.17 -10.21
C ARG A 20 -2.66 10.89 -10.65
N PHE A 21 -2.38 10.01 -9.69
CA PHE A 21 -1.84 8.69 -10.00
C PHE A 21 -2.84 7.89 -10.82
N GLN A 22 -4.12 7.85 -10.43
CA GLN A 22 -5.16 7.09 -11.14
C GLN A 22 -5.26 7.50 -12.62
N VAL A 23 -5.28 8.80 -12.91
CA VAL A 23 -5.28 9.30 -14.31
C VAL A 23 -4.03 8.85 -15.06
N ALA A 24 -2.86 8.92 -14.44
CA ALA A 24 -1.61 8.45 -15.04
C ALA A 24 -1.54 6.92 -15.17
N ALA A 25 -2.25 6.18 -14.33
CA ALA A 25 -2.28 4.73 -14.31
C ALA A 25 -3.16 4.11 -15.40
N LEU A 26 -4.10 4.87 -15.98
CA LEU A 26 -4.97 4.42 -17.09
C LEU A 26 -4.18 3.88 -18.30
N LYS A 27 -2.99 4.41 -18.56
CA LYS A 27 -2.11 3.97 -19.66
C LYS A 27 -1.21 2.78 -19.33
N THR A 28 -1.28 2.25 -18.10
CA THR A 28 -0.40 1.16 -17.62
C THR A 28 -0.97 -0.24 -17.90
N GLY A 29 -2.23 -0.32 -18.31
CA GLY A 29 -2.92 -1.56 -18.67
C GLY A 29 -2.92 -2.57 -17.52
N ARG A 30 -2.48 -3.79 -17.77
CA ARG A 30 -2.47 -4.88 -16.77
C ARG A 30 -1.53 -4.66 -15.58
N TYR A 31 -0.65 -3.67 -15.62
CA TYR A 31 0.30 -3.35 -14.55
C TYR A 31 -0.25 -2.36 -13.53
N GLU A 32 -1.46 -1.83 -13.72
CA GLU A 32 -2.07 -0.79 -12.90
C GLU A 32 -1.97 -1.08 -11.39
N LEU A 33 -2.27 -2.33 -10.98
CA LEU A 33 -2.25 -2.72 -9.57
C LEU A 33 -0.83 -2.73 -8.97
N VAL A 34 0.15 -3.25 -9.71
CA VAL A 34 1.58 -3.21 -9.32
C VAL A 34 2.06 -1.77 -9.23
N MET A 35 1.66 -0.91 -10.17
CA MET A 35 2.01 0.51 -10.14
C MET A 35 1.34 1.24 -8.97
N LEU A 36 0.12 0.87 -8.58
CA LEU A 36 -0.57 1.44 -7.42
C LEU A 36 0.16 1.08 -6.13
N LYS A 37 0.59 -0.18 -5.99
CA LYS A 37 1.42 -0.64 -4.86
C LYS A 37 2.73 0.13 -4.78
N ARG A 38 3.43 0.27 -5.90
CA ARG A 38 4.66 1.08 -5.98
C ARG A 38 4.42 2.55 -5.64
N PHE A 39 3.32 3.14 -6.11
CA PHE A 39 2.94 4.51 -5.75
C PHE A 39 2.82 4.68 -4.24
N MET A 40 2.13 3.75 -3.56
CA MET A 40 1.97 3.78 -2.11
C MET A 40 3.32 3.62 -1.39
N LEU A 41 4.18 2.71 -1.85
CA LEU A 41 5.53 2.52 -1.27
C LEU A 41 6.41 3.76 -1.44
N LYS A 42 6.40 4.39 -2.63
CA LYS A 42 7.11 5.66 -2.88
C LYS A 42 6.58 6.78 -2.01
N CYS A 43 5.26 6.86 -1.80
CA CYS A 43 4.67 7.84 -0.90
C CYS A 43 5.10 7.60 0.56
N ALA A 44 5.10 6.34 1.02
CA ALA A 44 5.56 5.99 2.35
C ALA A 44 7.05 6.30 2.54
N GLU A 45 7.89 6.02 1.55
CA GLU A 45 9.33 6.34 1.57
C GLU A 45 9.57 7.85 1.77
N GLN A 46 8.80 8.71 1.09
CA GLN A 46 8.86 10.17 1.26
C GLN A 46 8.46 10.64 2.67
N LEU A 47 7.67 9.83 3.40
CA LEU A 47 7.25 10.13 4.77
C LEU A 47 8.25 9.65 5.81
N LEU A 48 9.13 8.68 5.48
CA LEU A 48 10.08 8.11 6.44
C LEU A 48 11.01 9.18 7.05
N ASP A 49 11.52 10.09 6.22
CA ASP A 49 12.39 11.18 6.69
C ASP A 49 11.64 12.14 7.62
N ARG A 50 10.35 12.40 7.35
CA ARG A 50 9.50 13.27 8.18
C ARG A 50 9.22 12.65 9.54
N GLU A 51 8.99 11.34 9.56
CA GLU A 51 8.66 10.56 10.76
C GLU A 51 9.89 9.96 11.45
N LYS A 52 11.11 10.24 10.95
CA LYS A 52 12.38 9.68 11.45
C LYS A 52 12.34 8.15 11.57
N SER A 53 11.68 7.49 10.62
CA SER A 53 11.56 6.04 10.53
C SER A 53 12.45 5.49 9.40
N ARG A 54 12.66 4.18 9.37
CA ARG A 54 13.40 3.47 8.31
C ARG A 54 12.64 2.26 7.75
N VAL A 55 11.44 2.03 8.27
CA VAL A 55 10.70 0.79 8.08
C VAL A 55 9.31 1.10 7.54
N ILE A 56 8.88 0.32 6.56
CA ILE A 56 7.51 0.28 6.06
C ILE A 56 6.93 -1.09 6.44
N VAL A 57 5.77 -1.10 7.09
CA VAL A 57 5.07 -2.34 7.44
C VAL A 57 3.85 -2.49 6.53
N THR A 58 3.68 -3.67 5.93
CA THR A 58 2.50 -3.98 5.10
C THR A 58 1.79 -5.23 5.60
N GLY A 59 0.46 -5.27 5.40
CA GLY A 59 -0.36 -6.45 5.70
C GLY A 59 -0.37 -7.50 4.59
N GLU A 60 0.70 -7.62 3.81
CA GLU A 60 0.78 -8.55 2.69
C GLU A 60 1.04 -9.98 3.16
N SER A 61 0.25 -10.94 2.64
CA SER A 61 0.47 -12.38 2.79
C SER A 61 0.92 -12.94 1.44
N ILE A 62 1.88 -13.87 1.42
CA ILE A 62 2.44 -14.37 0.16
C ILE A 62 1.49 -15.42 -0.42
N GLY A 63 1.09 -15.24 -1.69
CA GLY A 63 0.29 -16.23 -2.41
C GLY A 63 -1.20 -16.25 -2.08
N GLN A 64 -1.70 -15.36 -1.23
CA GLN A 64 -3.12 -15.32 -0.86
C GLN A 64 -4.02 -14.74 -1.98
N VAL A 65 -3.52 -13.78 -2.77
CA VAL A 65 -4.22 -13.22 -3.93
C VAL A 65 -3.30 -13.11 -5.15
N ALA A 66 -3.88 -13.03 -6.34
CA ALA A 66 -3.15 -12.99 -7.62
C ALA A 66 -2.12 -11.84 -7.73
N SER A 67 -2.32 -10.75 -6.99
CA SER A 67 -1.37 -9.63 -6.94
C SER A 67 -0.16 -9.89 -6.05
N GLN A 68 -0.22 -10.85 -5.13
CA GLN A 68 0.81 -11.13 -4.12
C GLN A 68 1.66 -12.36 -4.49
N THR A 69 2.02 -12.48 -5.77
CA THR A 69 3.02 -13.47 -6.19
C THR A 69 4.43 -12.97 -5.84
N GLN A 70 5.37 -13.90 -5.69
CA GLN A 70 6.78 -13.56 -5.41
C GLN A 70 7.34 -12.54 -6.43
N ASN A 71 6.99 -12.68 -7.71
CA ASN A 71 7.47 -11.80 -8.77
C ASN A 71 6.85 -10.40 -8.70
N ASN A 72 5.59 -10.29 -8.26
CA ASN A 72 4.96 -8.99 -8.04
C ASN A 72 5.56 -8.30 -6.83
N LEU A 73 5.69 -8.98 -5.69
CA LEU A 73 6.34 -8.42 -4.50
C LEU A 73 7.77 -7.95 -4.83
N PHE A 74 8.55 -8.80 -5.51
CA PHE A 74 9.90 -8.45 -5.95
C PHE A 74 9.92 -7.21 -6.87
N SER A 75 8.98 -7.12 -7.81
CA SER A 75 8.88 -5.97 -8.73
C SER A 75 8.38 -4.71 -8.04
N GLU A 76 7.54 -4.82 -7.01
CA GLU A 76 7.03 -3.69 -6.22
C GLU A 76 8.11 -3.08 -5.33
N GLU A 77 9.01 -3.90 -4.80
CA GLU A 77 10.10 -3.49 -3.90
C GLU A 77 11.34 -2.96 -4.61
N GLN A 78 11.50 -3.18 -5.91
CA GLN A 78 12.67 -2.67 -6.63
C GLN A 78 12.83 -1.15 -6.47
N GLU A 79 14.04 -0.69 -6.19
CA GLU A 79 14.36 0.73 -6.00
C GLU A 79 13.58 1.42 -4.87
N ILE A 80 13.14 0.64 -3.86
CA ILE A 80 12.68 1.12 -2.55
C ILE A 80 13.82 0.91 -1.55
N SER A 81 14.24 1.98 -0.88
CA SER A 81 15.37 1.97 0.07
C SER A 81 14.95 1.59 1.50
N ALA A 82 13.65 1.64 1.79
CA ALA A 82 13.08 1.30 3.09
C ALA A 82 13.17 -0.21 3.40
N SER A 83 13.30 -0.55 4.68
CA SER A 83 13.12 -1.94 5.13
C SER A 83 11.63 -2.30 5.13
N LEU A 84 11.20 -3.24 4.29
CA LEU A 84 9.80 -3.70 4.25
C LEU A 84 9.59 -4.89 5.19
N ILE A 85 8.66 -4.75 6.13
CA ILE A 85 8.25 -5.82 7.05
C ILE A 85 6.84 -6.30 6.67
N ARG A 86 6.69 -7.63 6.59
CA ARG A 86 5.43 -8.30 6.24
C ARG A 86 5.04 -9.29 7.34
N PRO A 87 4.40 -8.84 8.42
CA PRO A 87 4.06 -9.71 9.54
C PRO A 87 3.16 -10.88 9.14
N LEU A 88 2.34 -10.69 8.09
CA LEU A 88 1.37 -11.67 7.62
C LEU A 88 1.89 -12.57 6.49
N ALA A 89 3.18 -12.46 6.10
CA ALA A 89 3.74 -13.14 4.92
C ALA A 89 3.50 -14.65 4.90
N CYS A 90 3.51 -15.28 6.08
CA CYS A 90 3.37 -16.72 6.27
C CYS A 90 2.06 -17.12 6.97
N PHE A 91 1.10 -16.21 7.09
CA PHE A 91 -0.18 -16.49 7.72
C PHE A 91 -1.22 -16.87 6.68
N ASP A 92 -2.01 -17.89 7.01
CA ASP A 92 -3.19 -18.26 6.24
C ASP A 92 -4.34 -17.28 6.48
N LYS A 93 -5.26 -17.21 5.51
CA LYS A 93 -6.42 -16.31 5.57
C LYS A 93 -7.26 -16.53 6.84
N SER A 94 -7.43 -17.76 7.29
CA SER A 94 -8.19 -18.08 8.50
C SER A 94 -7.52 -17.52 9.75
N GLU A 95 -6.20 -17.62 9.85
CA GLU A 95 -5.43 -17.09 10.99
C GLU A 95 -5.52 -15.57 11.05
N ILE A 96 -5.40 -14.89 9.90
CA ILE A 96 -5.56 -13.43 9.80
C ILE A 96 -6.97 -13.02 10.26
N ILE A 97 -8.01 -13.74 9.85
CA ILE A 97 -9.39 -13.47 10.25
C ILE A 97 -9.59 -13.68 11.74
N GLU A 98 -9.03 -14.74 12.32
CA GLU A 98 -9.12 -15.02 13.74
C GLU A 98 -8.46 -13.91 14.57
N ILE A 99 -7.27 -13.48 14.17
CA ILE A 99 -6.58 -12.35 14.80
C ILE A 99 -7.42 -11.07 14.67
N ALA A 100 -7.94 -10.77 13.48
CA ALA A 100 -8.76 -9.59 13.24
C ALA A 100 -10.03 -9.56 14.11
N LYS A 101 -10.67 -10.71 14.34
CA LYS A 101 -11.81 -10.82 15.26
C LYS A 101 -11.38 -10.63 16.71
N LYS A 102 -10.24 -11.21 17.10
CA LYS A 102 -9.69 -11.09 18.45
C LYS A 102 -9.34 -9.65 18.82
N ILE A 103 -8.83 -8.86 17.86
CA ILE A 103 -8.48 -7.45 18.06
C ILE A 103 -9.61 -6.47 17.72
N GLY A 104 -10.79 -6.97 17.36
CA GLY A 104 -11.97 -6.15 17.04
C GLY A 104 -11.91 -5.38 15.72
N THR A 105 -11.00 -5.72 14.80
CA THR A 105 -10.85 -5.03 13.50
C THR A 105 -11.65 -5.64 12.36
N PHE A 106 -12.14 -6.87 12.53
CA PHE A 106 -12.80 -7.62 11.47
C PHE A 106 -14.04 -6.90 10.92
N ASP A 107 -14.98 -6.50 11.78
CA ASP A 107 -16.27 -5.95 11.36
C ASP A 107 -16.13 -4.62 10.60
N GLU A 108 -15.17 -3.78 10.99
CA GLU A 108 -14.86 -2.54 10.26
C GLU A 108 -14.19 -2.84 8.91
N SER A 109 -13.32 -3.85 8.84
CA SER A 109 -12.54 -4.19 7.64
C SER A 109 -13.35 -4.86 6.53
N VAL A 110 -14.48 -5.52 6.87
CA VAL A 110 -15.31 -6.26 5.89
C VAL A 110 -16.48 -5.44 5.34
N LYS A 111 -16.65 -4.19 5.78
CA LYS A 111 -17.72 -3.31 5.28
C LYS A 111 -17.58 -3.13 3.76
N PRO A 112 -18.71 -3.12 3.01
CA PRO A 112 -18.69 -3.07 1.56
C PRO A 112 -18.32 -1.67 1.06
N TYR A 113 -17.02 -1.39 0.99
CA TYR A 113 -16.47 -0.21 0.35
C TYR A 113 -15.89 -0.56 -1.01
N ARG A 114 -16.03 0.35 -1.98
CA ARG A 114 -15.36 0.20 -3.27
C ARG A 114 -13.92 0.67 -3.12
N ASP A 115 -13.03 -0.28 -2.88
CA ASP A 115 -11.59 0.01 -2.83
C ASP A 115 -11.04 0.29 -4.22
N VAL A 116 -10.04 1.16 -4.28
CA VAL A 116 -9.37 1.54 -5.54
C VAL A 116 -8.84 0.30 -6.27
N CYS A 117 -8.33 -0.68 -5.52
CA CYS A 117 -7.87 -1.97 -6.06
C CYS A 117 -8.99 -2.79 -6.73
N SER A 118 -10.24 -2.68 -6.27
CA SER A 118 -11.38 -3.37 -6.88
C SER A 118 -11.89 -2.67 -8.14
N ILE A 119 -11.54 -1.40 -8.32
CA ILE A 119 -11.84 -0.60 -9.51
C ILE A 119 -10.76 -0.80 -10.59
N SER A 120 -9.51 -0.99 -10.16
CA SER A 120 -8.33 -1.12 -11.03
C SER A 120 -8.14 -2.54 -11.58
N ALA A 121 -7.95 -2.63 -12.90
CA ALA A 121 -7.64 -3.80 -13.73
C ALA A 121 -8.55 -5.06 -13.62
N LYS A 122 -9.40 -5.28 -14.65
CA LYS A 122 -10.16 -6.55 -14.85
C LYS A 122 -9.28 -7.82 -14.96
N HIS A 123 -8.02 -7.67 -15.38
CA HIS A 123 -7.05 -8.76 -15.54
C HIS A 123 -5.67 -8.31 -15.04
N PRO A 124 -5.44 -8.32 -13.71
CA PRO A 124 -4.18 -7.89 -13.14
C PRO A 124 -3.04 -8.83 -13.55
N VAL A 125 -1.83 -8.28 -13.69
CA VAL A 125 -0.64 -9.09 -13.96
C VAL A 125 -0.32 -10.01 -12.78
N ILE A 126 -0.25 -11.31 -13.04
CA ILE A 126 0.09 -12.34 -12.04
C ILE A 126 1.61 -12.49 -11.90
N ASN A 127 2.34 -12.24 -12.99
CA ASN A 127 3.79 -12.35 -13.04
C ASN A 127 4.37 -11.10 -13.71
N SER A 128 4.67 -10.08 -12.90
CA SER A 128 5.27 -8.84 -13.39
C SER A 128 6.75 -9.01 -13.69
N ASN A 129 7.22 -8.19 -14.65
CA ASN A 129 8.64 -8.09 -14.97
C ASN A 129 9.17 -6.78 -14.37
N PRO A 130 10.19 -6.83 -13.48
CA PRO A 130 10.75 -5.64 -12.84
C PRO A 130 11.21 -4.58 -13.85
N LYS A 131 11.83 -4.99 -14.97
CA LYS A 131 12.29 -4.05 -16.00
C LYS A 131 11.13 -3.29 -16.64
N THR A 132 10.01 -3.98 -16.88
CA THR A 132 8.80 -3.35 -17.41
C THR A 132 8.20 -2.38 -16.41
N VAL A 133 8.15 -2.77 -15.14
CA VAL A 133 7.64 -1.93 -14.06
C VAL A 133 8.46 -0.65 -13.91
N LEU A 134 9.79 -0.75 -13.89
CA LEU A 134 10.69 0.41 -13.84
C LEU A 134 10.61 1.31 -15.10
N ARG A 135 10.34 0.72 -16.27
CA ARG A 135 10.09 1.50 -17.49
C ARG A 135 8.79 2.30 -17.38
N ILE A 136 7.70 1.65 -16.96
CA ILE A 136 6.39 2.30 -16.77
C ILE A 136 6.50 3.41 -15.72
N GLU A 137 7.20 3.16 -14.62
CA GLU A 137 7.49 4.13 -13.56
C GLU A 137 8.06 5.44 -14.11
N LYS A 138 9.07 5.34 -14.99
CA LYS A 138 9.69 6.50 -15.65
C LYS A 138 8.73 7.20 -16.61
N GLU A 139 7.96 6.44 -17.38
CA GLU A 139 6.96 6.98 -18.34
C GLU A 139 5.80 7.73 -17.66
N ILE A 140 5.45 7.34 -16.43
CA ILE A 140 4.40 8.01 -15.65
C ILE A 140 4.96 9.04 -14.67
N LYS A 141 6.29 9.15 -14.55
CA LYS A 141 7.00 10.02 -13.59
C LYS A 141 6.53 9.78 -12.15
N LEU A 142 6.53 8.51 -11.73
CA LEU A 142 5.93 8.07 -10.47
C LEU A 142 6.48 8.81 -9.25
N ASP A 143 7.81 9.00 -9.16
CA ASP A 143 8.43 9.71 -8.03
C ASP A 143 7.88 11.14 -7.88
N SER A 144 7.70 11.84 -9.01
CA SER A 144 7.12 13.20 -9.01
C SER A 144 5.65 13.19 -8.60
N LEU A 145 4.89 12.18 -9.02
CA LEU A 145 3.49 12.01 -8.61
C LEU A 145 3.40 11.74 -7.10
N ALA A 146 4.24 10.85 -6.57
CA ALA A 146 4.29 10.51 -5.16
C ALA A 146 4.67 11.72 -4.30
N ALA A 147 5.73 12.44 -4.67
CA ALA A 147 6.14 13.66 -3.97
C ALA A 147 5.05 14.73 -3.96
N ALA A 148 4.37 14.94 -5.10
CA ALA A 148 3.25 15.88 -5.19
C ALA A 148 2.07 15.45 -4.31
N ALA A 149 1.72 14.16 -4.31
CA ALA A 149 0.61 13.63 -3.52
C ALA A 149 0.88 13.76 -2.01
N VAL A 150 2.09 13.41 -1.57
CA VAL A 150 2.54 13.54 -0.18
C VAL A 150 2.58 15.00 0.27
N LYS A 151 2.88 15.95 -0.63
CA LYS A 151 2.83 17.39 -0.33
C LYS A 151 1.39 17.88 -0.13
N SER A 152 0.43 17.30 -0.83
CA SER A 152 -1.00 17.60 -0.70
C SER A 152 -1.72 16.72 0.32
N ALA A 153 -1.00 15.91 1.10
CA ALA A 153 -1.61 15.01 2.07
C ALA A 153 -2.27 15.81 3.21
N GLU A 154 -3.49 15.42 3.55
CA GLU A 154 -4.14 15.87 4.79
C GLU A 154 -3.63 15.02 5.95
N ILE A 155 -3.32 15.66 7.07
CA ILE A 155 -2.73 15.01 8.24
C ILE A 155 -3.74 15.10 9.38
N ALA A 156 -4.04 13.96 9.98
CA ALA A 156 -4.81 13.89 11.22
C ALA A 156 -3.98 13.20 12.30
N ASP A 157 -3.78 13.88 13.41
CA ASP A 157 -3.15 13.30 14.60
C ASP A 157 -4.26 12.74 15.51
N GLY A 158 -4.05 11.53 16.01
CA GLY A 158 -4.87 10.91 17.04
C GLY A 158 -4.02 10.59 18.26
N SER A 159 -4.58 10.78 19.44
CA SER A 159 -3.97 10.35 20.69
C SER A 159 -5.03 9.68 21.56
N ILE A 160 -4.59 8.89 22.53
CA ILE A 160 -5.44 8.53 23.67
C ILE A 160 -5.80 9.85 24.39
N PRO A 161 -7.07 10.08 24.78
CA PRO A 161 -7.43 11.22 25.62
C PRO A 161 -6.78 11.18 27.00
#